data_AF-X1VD14-F1
#
_entry.id   AF-X1VD14-F1
#
_cell.length_a   1.000
_cell.length_b   1.000
_cell.length_c   1.000
_cell.angle_alpha   90.00
_cell.angle_beta   90.00
_cell.angle_gamma   90.00
#
_symmetry.space_group_name_H-M   'P 1'
#
loop_
_entity.id
_entity.type
_entity.pdbx_description
1 polymer ?
#
loop_
_entity_poly.entity_id
_entity_poly.type
_entity_poly.pdbx_seq_one_letter_code
_entity_poly.pdbx_strand_id
1 'polypeptide(L)' 'VDMFDFTLFASAWGTRFGRSDWIGRCDLAEPGDLVVDAFDLAAFAGQWLRVERWRRDNDD' A
#
# COMPACT_ATOMS: atom_id res chain seq x y z
N VAL A 1 6.38 1.43 -5.20
CA VAL A 1 4.96 1.82 -5.35
C VAL A 1 4.69 2.16 -6.78
N ASP A 2 4.16 1.18 -7.50
CA ASP A 2 3.80 1.28 -8.90
C ASP A 2 2.42 0.64 -9.17
N MET A 3 2.11 0.41 -10.45
CA MET A 3 0.84 -0.19 -10.86
C MET A 3 0.63 -1.62 -10.35
N PHE A 4 1.70 -2.39 -10.09
CA PHE A 4 1.56 -3.72 -9.50
C PHE A 4 1.17 -3.63 -8.04
N ASP A 5 1.80 -2.71 -7.29
CA ASP A 5 1.41 -2.42 -5.90
C ASP A 5 -0.05 -1.94 -5.85
N PHE A 6 -0.49 -1.14 -6.82
CA PHE A 6 -1.88 -0.67 -6.90
C PHE A 6 -2.87 -1.78 -7.20
N THR A 7 -2.49 -2.76 -8.03
CA THR A 7 -3.35 -3.91 -8.33
C THR A 7 -3.58 -4.76 -7.09
N LEU A 8 -2.54 -4.97 -6.28
CA LEU A 8 -2.66 -5.65 -4.98
C LEU A 8 -3.56 -4.87 -4.03
N PHE A 9 -3.34 -3.55 -3.92
CA PHE A 9 -4.16 -2.67 -3.09
C PHE A 9 -5.64 -2.71 -3.49
N ALA A 10 -5.93 -2.60 -4.80
CA ALA A 10 -7.29 -2.65 -5.33
C ALA A 10 -7.99 -4.00 -5.04
N SER A 11 -7.23 -5.10 -5.01
CA SER A 11 -7.79 -6.42 -4.68
C SER A 11 -8.24 -6.56 -3.22
N ALA A 12 -7.67 -5.74 -2.33
CA ALA A 12 -8.02 -5.70 -0.91
C ALA A 12 -8.96 -4.54 -0.54
N TRP A 13 -9.37 -3.70 -1.50
CA TRP A 13 -10.15 -2.50 -1.25
C TRP A 13 -11.47 -2.79 -0.52
N GLY A 14 -11.71 -2.11 0.60
CA GLY A 14 -12.91 -2.25 1.43
C GLY A 14 -12.95 -3.53 2.28
N THR A 15 -11.89 -4.33 2.28
CA THR A 15 -11.77 -5.51 3.15
C THR A 15 -11.36 -5.10 4.57
N ARG A 16 -11.50 -6.01 5.53
CA ARG A 16 -11.15 -5.78 6.93
C ARG A 16 -10.55 -7.02 7.58
N PHE A 17 -9.84 -6.84 8.68
CA PHE A 17 -9.21 -7.93 9.44
C PHE A 17 -10.17 -9.11 9.68
N GLY A 18 -9.65 -10.32 9.46
CA GLY A 18 -10.39 -11.58 9.59
C GLY A 18 -11.16 -12.01 8.33
N ARG A 19 -11.18 -11.21 7.26
CA ARG A 19 -11.67 -11.66 5.95
C ARG A 19 -10.56 -12.36 5.17
N SER A 20 -10.91 -13.35 4.35
CA SER A 20 -9.95 -14.14 3.57
C SER A 20 -9.26 -13.35 2.47
N ASP A 21 -9.89 -12.28 2.00
CA ASP A 21 -9.40 -11.33 0.99
C ASP A 21 -8.70 -10.11 1.63
N TRP A 22 -8.60 -10.06 2.96
CA TRP A 22 -7.88 -8.99 3.64
C TRP A 22 -6.37 -9.17 3.53
N ILE A 23 -5.71 -8.15 3.00
CA ILE A 23 -4.26 -8.11 2.86
C ILE A 23 -3.75 -7.07 3.85
N GLY A 24 -3.21 -7.51 4.99
CA GLY A 24 -2.74 -6.60 6.04
C GLY A 24 -1.61 -5.66 5.63
N ARG A 25 -0.96 -5.89 4.49
CA ARG A 25 0.01 -4.95 3.90
C ARG A 25 -0.64 -3.76 3.19
N CYS A 26 -1.96 -3.78 3.02
CA CYS A 26 -2.74 -2.71 2.39
C CYS A 26 -3.42 -1.79 3.42
N ASP A 27 -3.37 -2.11 4.71
CA ASP A 27 -3.66 -1.20 5.84
C ASP A 27 -2.40 -0.38 6.11
N LEU A 28 -2.33 0.79 5.48
CA LEU A 28 -1.14 1.63 5.30
C LEU A 28 -1.20 2.93 6.10
N ALA A 29 -2.40 3.41 6.44
CA ALA A 29 -2.57 4.58 7.27
C ALA A 29 -2.09 4.28 8.70
N GLU A 30 -1.42 5.25 9.32
CA GLU A 30 -0.94 5.10 10.70
C GLU A 30 -1.65 6.10 11.62
N PRO A 31 -2.22 5.67 12.76
CA PRO A 31 -2.32 4.27 13.20
C PRO A 31 -3.29 3.45 12.32
N GLY A 32 -2.96 2.19 12.05
CA GLY A 32 -3.82 1.29 11.27
C GLY A 32 -5.17 1.03 11.92
N ASP A 33 -6.23 0.96 11.12
CA ASP A 33 -7.62 0.83 11.58
C ASP A 33 -8.27 -0.54 11.28
N LEU A 34 -7.48 -1.46 10.69
CA LEU A 34 -7.88 -2.81 10.30
C LEU A 34 -8.89 -2.86 9.15
N VAL A 35 -9.05 -1.78 8.40
CA VAL A 35 -9.87 -1.67 7.19
C VAL A 35 -9.00 -1.12 6.07
N VAL A 36 -9.11 -1.66 4.85
CA VAL A 36 -8.45 -1.07 3.68
C VAL A 36 -9.38 -0.04 3.05
N ASP A 37 -9.09 1.24 3.23
CA ASP A 37 -9.97 2.33 2.84
C ASP A 37 -9.25 3.56 2.21
N ALA A 38 -9.95 4.69 2.16
CA ALA A 38 -9.45 5.91 1.56
C ALA A 38 -8.24 6.52 2.28
N PHE A 39 -8.08 6.29 3.59
CA PHE A 39 -6.90 6.74 4.32
C PHE A 39 -5.66 5.97 3.87
N ASP A 40 -5.79 4.66 3.61
CA ASP A 40 -4.71 3.86 3.07
C ASP A 40 -4.35 4.24 1.64
N LEU A 41 -5.37 4.56 0.83
CA LEU A 41 -5.13 5.07 -0.52
C LEU A 41 -4.37 6.39 -0.50
N ALA A 42 -4.65 7.27 0.47
CA ALA A 42 -3.91 8.52 0.64
C ALA A 42 -2.45 8.25 1.04
N ALA A 43 -2.19 7.32 1.97
CA ALA A 43 -0.85 6.90 2.35
C ALA A 43 -0.09 6.28 1.16
N PHE A 44 -0.75 5.39 0.42
CA PHE A 44 -0.25 4.76 -0.79
C PHE A 44 0.12 5.78 -1.88
N ALA A 45 -0.79 6.72 -2.16
CA ALA A 45 -0.56 7.78 -3.14
C ALA A 45 0.61 8.69 -2.75
N GLY A 46 0.84 8.92 -1.46
CA GLY A 46 2.01 9.65 -0.94
C GLY A 46 3.36 8.98 -1.25
N GLN A 47 3.35 7.69 -1.61
CA GLN A 47 4.53 6.93 -1.99
C GLN A 47 4.61 6.62 -3.50
N TRP A 48 3.64 7.08 -4.29
CA TRP A 48 3.54 6.75 -5.71
C TRP A 48 4.80 7.11 -6.50
N LEU A 49 5.34 6.14 -7.24
CA LEU A 49 6.58 6.25 -8.04
C LEU A 49 7.82 6.71 -7.27
N ARG A 50 7.79 6.73 -5.94
CA ARG A 50 8.99 6.96 -5.14
C ARG A 50 9.89 5.73 -5.23
N VAL A 51 11.14 5.99 -5.58
CA VAL A 51 12.22 4.99 -5.56
C VAL A 51 13.14 5.37 -4.41
N GLU A 52 13.43 4.40 -3.54
CA GLU A 52 14.35 4.62 -2.43
C GLU A 52 15.76 4.90 -2.96
N ARG A 53 16.44 5.88 -2.34
CA ARG A 53 17.76 6.34 -2.79
C ARG A 53 18.81 5.23 -2.83
N TRP A 54 18.73 4.23 -1.95
CA TRP A 54 19.69 3.12 -1.93
C TRP A 54 19.70 2.28 -3.22
N ARG A 55 18.62 2.25 -4.00
CA ARG A 55 18.61 1.62 -5.33
C ARG A 55 19.31 2.46 -6.39
N ARG A 56 19.41 3.77 -6.18
CA ARG A 56 20.03 4.70 -7.14
C ARG A 56 21.56 4.66 -7.08
N ASP A 57 22.11 4.40 -5.89
CA ASP A 57 23.56 4.40 -5.63
C ASP A 57 24.25 3.04 -5.93
N ASN A 58 23.49 2.02 -6.36
CA ASN A 58 24.03 0.69 -6.74
C ASN A 58 24.10 0.46 -8.27
N ASP A 59 23.76 1.47 -9.07
CA ASP A 59 23.83 1.45 -10.55
C ASP A 59 24.96 2.36 -11.11
N ASP A 60 25.84 2.89 -10.26
CA ASP A 60 27.05 3.67 -10.63
C ASP A 60 28.35 2.86 -10.41
#